data_AF-A0A2D4NEH7-F1
#
_entry.id   AF-A0A2D4NEH7-F1
#
_cell.length_a   1.000
_cell.length_b   1.000
_cell.length_c   1.000
_cell.angle_alpha   90.00
_cell.angle_beta   90.00
_cell.angle_gamma   90.00
#
_symmetry.space_group_name_H-M   'P 1'
#
loop_
_entity.id
_entity.type
_entity.pdbx_description
1 polymer ?
#
loop_
_entity_poly.entity_id
_entity_poly.type
_entity_poly.pdbx_seq_one_letter_code
_entity_poly.pdbx_strand_id
1 'polypeptide(L)'
;VEMIHIVDESGLNIYNLYAPCAGGVPGKFSYLDGTLVTHDLGNRFFWHPLRGLWRENLLNLRVTKKVRLDPPCINTTGLTRYLNSPQVRQALHIQDDAPAWEICSFTVSQGYKRLYSEMSDQYLKLLSTGKYRILIYNG
;
A
#
# COMPACT_ATOMS: atom_id res chain seq x y z
N VAL A 1 11.52 -9.19 -16.02
CA VAL A 1 12.02 -7.79 -15.82
C VAL A 1 11.09 -6.79 -16.48
N GLU A 2 10.84 -6.94 -17.79
CA GLU A 2 9.95 -6.08 -18.58
C GLU A 2 8.55 -5.90 -17.96
N MET A 3 7.92 -7.00 -17.53
CA MET A 3 6.58 -6.94 -16.95
C MET A 3 6.51 -6.20 -15.60
N ILE A 4 7.56 -6.27 -14.76
CA ILE A 4 7.64 -5.49 -13.51
C ILE A 4 7.72 -3.99 -13.85
N HIS A 5 8.53 -3.63 -14.83
CA HIS A 5 8.67 -2.25 -15.28
C HIS A 5 7.37 -1.70 -15.85
N ILE A 6 6.64 -2.48 -16.67
CA ILE A 6 5.33 -2.07 -17.18
C ILE A 6 4.35 -1.84 -16.03
N VAL A 7 4.28 -2.76 -15.06
CA VAL A 7 3.30 -2.69 -13.99
C VAL A 7 3.62 -1.62 -12.94
N ASP A 8 4.89 -1.30 -12.71
CA ASP A 8 5.31 -0.37 -11.64
C ASP A 8 5.79 1.00 -12.11
N GLU A 9 6.33 1.10 -13.33
CA GLU A 9 7.13 2.26 -13.76
C GLU A 9 6.61 2.88 -15.08
N SER A 10 5.56 2.33 -15.70
CA SER A 10 5.04 2.87 -16.99
C SER A 10 4.00 3.99 -16.83
N GLY A 11 3.49 4.22 -15.63
CA GLY A 11 2.35 5.12 -15.38
C GLY A 11 0.98 4.50 -15.66
N LEU A 12 0.90 3.19 -15.92
CA LEU A 12 -0.37 2.47 -15.92
C LEU A 12 -0.97 2.43 -14.51
N ASN A 13 -2.28 2.61 -14.43
CA ASN A 13 -3.01 2.51 -13.17
C ASN A 13 -3.33 1.04 -12.84
N ILE A 14 -2.64 0.51 -11.84
CA ILE A 14 -2.76 -0.90 -11.44
C ILE A 14 -4.12 -1.26 -10.84
N TYR A 15 -4.90 -0.25 -10.42
CA TYR A 15 -6.22 -0.43 -9.85
C TYR A 15 -7.33 -0.31 -10.90
N ASN A 16 -7.03 0.32 -12.04
CA ASN A 16 -7.95 0.43 -13.17
C ASN A 16 -7.16 0.73 -14.45
N LEU A 17 -6.97 -0.29 -15.29
CA LEU A 17 -6.17 -0.21 -16.51
C LEU A 17 -6.59 0.91 -17.46
N TYR A 18 -7.87 1.27 -17.45
CA TYR A 18 -8.45 2.28 -18.35
C TYR A 18 -8.53 3.67 -17.73
N ALA A 19 -8.17 3.83 -16.46
CA ALA A 19 -8.15 5.12 -15.78
C ALA A 19 -6.76 5.75 -15.79
N PRO A 20 -6.67 7.09 -15.70
CA PRO A 20 -5.40 7.75 -15.49
C PRO A 20 -4.78 7.36 -14.14
N CYS A 21 -3.45 7.39 -14.07
CA CYS A 21 -2.71 7.24 -12.82
C CYS A 21 -2.51 8.60 -12.15
N ALA A 22 -3.04 8.80 -10.94
CA ALA A 22 -2.83 10.04 -10.21
C ALA A 22 -1.34 10.18 -9.84
N GLY A 23 -0.74 11.34 -10.17
CA GLY A 23 0.71 11.55 -10.04
C GLY A 23 1.50 11.22 -11.31
N GLY A 24 0.86 10.71 -12.36
CA GLY A 24 1.51 10.41 -13.64
C GLY A 24 2.37 9.16 -13.58
N VAL A 25 3.48 9.14 -14.34
CA VAL A 25 4.46 8.03 -14.34
C VAL A 25 5.31 8.12 -13.08
N PRO A 26 5.07 7.28 -12.05
CA PRO A 26 5.93 7.28 -10.89
C PRO A 26 7.22 6.60 -11.32
N GLY A 27 8.37 7.25 -11.12
CA GLY A 27 9.61 6.48 -11.00
C GLY A 27 9.50 5.52 -9.81
N LYS A 28 10.57 4.76 -9.52
CA LYS A 28 10.60 3.85 -8.34
C LYS A 28 10.25 4.53 -7.01
N PHE A 29 10.40 5.85 -6.95
CA PHE A 29 10.04 6.71 -5.83
C PHE A 29 9.46 8.03 -6.34
N SER A 30 8.65 8.67 -5.52
CA SER A 30 8.27 10.06 -5.67
C SER A 30 8.68 10.87 -4.44
N TYR A 31 8.74 12.20 -4.57
CA TYR A 31 9.00 13.10 -3.45
C TYR A 31 7.80 14.01 -3.27
N LEU A 32 7.32 14.10 -2.03
CA LEU A 32 6.26 15.03 -1.64
C LEU A 32 6.77 15.84 -0.44
N ASP A 33 6.91 17.15 -0.61
CA ASP A 33 7.36 18.06 0.45
C ASP A 33 8.67 17.60 1.14
N GLY A 34 9.64 17.11 0.35
CA GLY A 34 10.92 16.60 0.87
C GLY A 34 10.85 15.22 1.53
N THR A 35 9.67 14.61 1.62
CA THR A 35 9.43 13.25 2.11
C THR A 35 9.53 12.26 0.96
N LEU A 36 10.26 11.17 1.16
CA LEU A 36 10.31 10.07 0.19
C LEU A 36 8.99 9.31 0.24
N VAL A 37 8.32 9.17 -0.91
CA VAL A 37 7.09 8.41 -1.05
C VAL A 37 7.38 7.16 -1.87
N THR A 38 7.08 6.01 -1.29
CA THR A 38 7.10 4.72 -1.99
C THR A 38 5.69 4.25 -2.27
N HIS A 39 5.52 3.55 -3.39
CA HIS A 39 4.24 2.96 -3.80
C HIS A 39 4.25 1.42 -3.75
N ASP A 40 5.32 0.80 -3.22
CA ASP A 40 5.38 -0.66 -3.12
C ASP A 40 4.75 -1.20 -1.83
N LEU A 41 3.54 -1.74 -1.99
CA LEU A 41 2.83 -2.47 -0.94
C LEU A 41 3.34 -3.90 -0.71
N GLY A 42 4.20 -4.45 -1.58
CA GLY A 42 4.89 -5.73 -1.35
C GLY A 42 4.13 -7.00 -1.69
N ASN A 43 2.99 -6.87 -2.37
CA ASN A 43 2.12 -7.99 -2.67
C ASN A 43 2.32 -8.54 -4.09
N ARG A 44 3.07 -7.84 -4.95
CA ARG A 44 3.27 -8.20 -6.36
C ARG A 44 4.69 -8.70 -6.58
N PHE A 45 4.82 -9.74 -7.39
CA PHE A 45 6.10 -10.37 -7.73
C PHE A 45 6.95 -10.74 -6.50
N PHE A 46 6.32 -11.04 -5.37
CA PHE A 46 7.04 -11.24 -4.11
C PHE A 46 7.94 -12.50 -4.10
N TRP A 47 7.68 -13.45 -5.00
CA TRP A 47 8.56 -14.60 -5.27
C TRP A 47 9.68 -14.29 -6.26
N HIS A 48 9.62 -13.17 -6.98
CA HIS A 48 10.60 -12.83 -8.00
C HIS A 48 11.87 -12.29 -7.31
N PRO A 49 13.06 -12.88 -7.54
CA PRO A 49 14.28 -12.52 -6.81
C PRO A 49 14.63 -11.03 -6.86
N LEU A 50 14.50 -10.40 -8.03
CA LEU A 50 14.74 -8.96 -8.19
C LEU A 50 13.82 -8.09 -7.32
N ARG A 51 12.57 -8.50 -7.12
CA ARG A 51 11.63 -7.75 -6.29
C ARG A 51 11.90 -7.98 -4.82
N GLY A 52 12.27 -9.19 -4.42
CA GLY A 52 12.75 -9.49 -3.07
C GLY A 52 13.93 -8.60 -2.69
N LEU A 53 14.99 -8.58 -3.50
CA LEU A 53 16.18 -7.74 -3.30
C LEU A 53 15.84 -6.25 -3.24
N TRP A 54 15.00 -5.77 -4.16
CA TRP A 54 14.58 -4.37 -4.16
C TRP A 54 13.80 -4.01 -2.88
N ARG A 55 12.90 -4.88 -2.44
CA ARG A 55 12.09 -4.66 -1.24
C ARG A 55 12.95 -4.72 0.02
N GLU A 56 13.89 -5.66 0.12
CA GLU A 56 14.86 -5.68 1.22
C GLU A 56 15.65 -4.37 1.28
N ASN A 57 16.15 -3.88 0.15
CA ASN A 57 16.85 -2.60 0.11
C ASN A 57 15.95 -1.43 0.54
N LEU A 58 14.70 -1.37 0.05
CA LEU A 58 13.71 -0.38 0.45
C LEU A 58 13.46 -0.39 1.97
N LEU A 59 13.25 -1.58 2.54
CA LEU A 59 12.96 -1.75 3.96
C LEU A 59 14.19 -1.51 4.84
N ASN A 60 15.40 -1.76 4.31
CA ASN A 60 16.67 -1.49 4.98
C ASN A 60 17.16 -0.06 4.81
N LEU A 61 16.44 0.80 4.07
CA LEU A 61 16.74 2.21 4.03
C LEU A 61 16.66 2.77 5.46
N ARG A 62 17.84 2.94 6.08
CA ARG A 62 18.03 3.65 7.35
C ARG A 62 17.84 5.14 7.07
N VAL A 63 16.62 5.54 6.75
CA VAL A 63 16.38 6.93 6.37
C VAL A 63 16.33 7.75 7.65
N THR A 64 17.27 8.67 7.77
CA THR A 64 17.21 9.83 8.69
C THR A 64 16.04 10.78 8.37
N LYS A 65 15.26 10.49 7.33
CA LYS A 65 14.09 11.24 6.82
C LYS A 65 12.85 10.35 6.85
N LYS A 66 11.70 10.97 7.07
CA LYS A 66 10.38 10.30 7.05
C LYS A 66 10.14 9.65 5.67
N VAL A 67 9.71 8.40 5.66
CA VAL A 67 9.26 7.67 4.46
C VAL A 67 7.75 7.52 4.56
N ARG A 68 7.03 7.91 3.50
CA ARG A 68 5.59 7.73 3.37
C ARG A 68 5.31 6.57 2.41
N LEU A 69 4.30 5.77 2.73
CA LEU A 69 3.79 4.73 1.86
C LEU A 69 2.43 5.18 1.35
N ASP A 70 2.26 5.28 0.03
CA ASP A 70 0.98 5.61 -0.59
C ASP A 70 0.62 4.56 -1.63
N PRO A 71 -0.66 4.15 -1.75
CA PRO A 71 -1.10 3.30 -2.85
C PRO A 71 -0.73 3.94 -4.21
N PRO A 72 -0.21 3.18 -5.17
CA PRO A 72 0.11 3.71 -6.51
C PRO A 72 -1.13 4.32 -7.17
N CYS A 73 -0.96 5.40 -7.93
CA CYS A 73 -2.03 5.99 -8.74
C CYS A 73 -3.26 6.53 -7.99
N ILE A 74 -3.18 6.69 -6.66
CA ILE A 74 -4.24 7.27 -5.84
C ILE A 74 -3.80 8.62 -5.28
N ASN A 75 -4.61 9.67 -5.50
CA ASN A 75 -4.39 10.97 -4.85
C ASN A 75 -4.92 10.94 -3.42
N THR A 76 -4.03 10.97 -2.45
CA THR A 76 -4.35 10.87 -1.02
C THR A 76 -4.45 12.24 -0.33
N THR A 77 -4.19 13.35 -1.04
CA THR A 77 -4.09 14.69 -0.45
C THR A 77 -5.38 15.14 0.22
N GLY A 78 -6.52 14.97 -0.45
CA GLY A 78 -7.82 15.41 0.08
C GLY A 78 -8.19 14.65 1.36
N LEU A 79 -8.06 13.32 1.32
CA LEU A 79 -8.35 12.45 2.46
C LEU A 79 -7.41 12.72 3.64
N THR A 80 -6.11 12.82 3.36
CA THR A 80 -5.08 13.13 4.38
C THR A 80 -5.34 14.48 5.03
N ARG A 81 -5.70 15.51 4.25
CA ARG A 81 -6.03 16.83 4.79
C ARG A 81 -7.27 16.78 5.68
N TYR A 82 -8.33 16.10 5.24
CA TYR A 82 -9.58 16.02 5.98
C TYR A 82 -9.40 15.30 7.33
N LEU A 83 -8.81 14.10 7.32
CA LEU A 83 -8.66 13.27 8.52
C LEU A 83 -7.63 13.81 9.52
N ASN A 84 -6.72 14.68 9.07
CA ASN A 84 -5.76 15.37 9.95
C ASN A 84 -6.24 16.75 10.41
N SER A 85 -7.42 17.21 9.99
CA SER A 85 -7.94 18.47 10.52
C SER A 85 -8.28 18.34 12.00
N PRO A 86 -7.93 19.31 12.86
CA PRO A 86 -8.21 19.26 14.29
C PRO A 86 -9.69 19.03 14.61
N GLN A 87 -10.57 19.66 13.84
CA GLN A 87 -12.02 19.55 14.00
C GLN A 87 -12.52 18.12 13.72
N VAL A 88 -12.01 17.47 12.66
CA VAL A 88 -12.39 16.09 12.33
C VAL A 88 -11.80 15.10 13.33
N ARG A 89 -10.55 15.31 13.76
CA ARG A 89 -9.93 14.47 14.81
C ARG A 89 -10.73 14.54 16.11
N GLN A 90 -11.11 15.74 16.54
CA GLN A 90 -11.95 15.95 17.71
C GLN A 90 -13.32 15.29 17.54
N ALA A 91 -13.98 15.47 16.40
CA ALA A 91 -15.29 14.89 16.12
C ALA A 91 -15.29 13.35 16.08
N LEU A 92 -14.17 12.74 15.66
CA LEU A 92 -13.97 11.29 15.67
C LEU A 92 -13.38 10.77 16.99
N HIS A 93 -13.24 11.64 18.00
CA HIS A 93 -12.65 11.32 19.31
C HIS A 93 -11.24 10.69 19.20
N ILE A 94 -10.43 11.18 18.27
CA ILE A 94 -9.03 10.79 18.15
C ILE A 94 -8.24 11.46 19.28
N GLN A 95 -7.39 10.68 19.96
CA GLN A 95 -6.53 11.19 21.03
C GLN A 95 -5.55 12.26 20.50
N ASP A 96 -5.27 13.26 21.32
CA ASP A 96 -4.42 14.40 20.93
C ASP A 96 -2.96 13.99 20.65
N ASP A 97 -2.47 12.94 21.33
CA ASP A 97 -1.12 12.39 21.17
C ASP A 97 -0.99 11.37 20.03
N ALA A 98 -2.11 10.95 19.43
CA ALA A 98 -2.07 10.03 18.29
C ALA A 98 -1.37 10.68 17.09
N PRO A 99 -0.55 9.94 16.32
CA PRO A 99 0.16 10.49 15.18
C PRO A 99 -0.78 11.03 14.10
N ALA A 100 -0.22 11.80 13.17
CA ALA A 100 -0.94 12.19 11.97
C ALA A 100 -1.42 10.94 11.21
N TRP A 101 -2.66 10.99 10.74
CA TRP A 101 -3.25 9.94 9.93
C TRP A 101 -2.53 9.85 8.58
N GLU A 102 -2.24 8.62 8.18
CA GLU A 102 -1.67 8.28 6.88
C GLU A 102 -2.46 7.09 6.31
N ILE A 103 -2.67 7.07 4.98
CA ILE A 103 -3.46 6.00 4.33
C ILE A 103 -2.80 4.63 4.46
N CYS A 104 -1.47 4.58 4.45
CA CYS A 104 -0.68 3.37 4.65
C CYS A 104 0.52 3.69 5.54
N SER A 105 0.74 2.86 6.56
CA SER A 105 1.89 2.99 7.46
C SER A 105 3.11 2.27 6.87
N PHE A 106 4.17 3.02 6.57
CA PHE A 106 5.43 2.43 6.11
C PHE A 106 6.06 1.54 7.18
N THR A 107 6.03 1.95 8.45
CA THR A 107 6.56 1.16 9.58
C THR A 107 5.86 -0.19 9.73
N VAL A 108 4.53 -0.23 9.56
CA VAL A 108 3.79 -1.50 9.57
C VAL A 108 4.20 -2.38 8.38
N SER A 109 4.29 -1.80 7.17
CA SER A 109 4.73 -2.53 5.96
C SER A 109 6.15 -3.10 6.12
N GLN A 110 7.03 -2.36 6.79
CA GLN A 110 8.41 -2.78 7.08
C GLN A 110 8.48 -3.96 8.05
N GLY A 111 7.63 -3.97 9.08
CA GLY A 111 7.55 -5.07 10.06
C GLY A 111 6.68 -6.25 9.61
N TYR A 112 5.99 -6.14 8.47
CA TYR A 112 5.01 -7.14 8.05
C TYR A 112 5.65 -8.42 7.52
N LYS A 113 5.25 -9.57 8.07
CA LYS A 113 5.66 -10.90 7.61
C LYS A 113 4.47 -11.68 7.05
N ARG A 114 4.56 -12.09 5.78
CA ARG A 114 3.56 -12.97 5.16
C ARG A 114 3.78 -14.41 5.66
N LEU A 115 2.74 -14.99 6.26
CA LEU A 115 2.78 -16.38 6.76
C LEU A 115 2.10 -17.37 5.81
N TYR A 116 1.14 -16.90 5.02
CA TYR A 116 0.34 -17.71 4.11
C TYR A 116 0.49 -17.22 2.67
N SER A 117 0.75 -18.14 1.74
CA SER A 117 0.82 -17.89 0.30
C SER A 117 -0.57 -17.88 -0.35
N GLU A 118 -1.48 -18.69 0.19
CA GLU A 118 -2.86 -18.85 -0.27
C GLU A 118 -3.82 -18.96 0.93
N MET A 119 -5.12 -18.87 0.65
CA MET A 119 -6.19 -18.91 1.66
C MET A 119 -7.07 -20.18 1.53
N SER A 120 -6.64 -21.16 0.74
CA SER A 120 -7.38 -22.38 0.39
C SER A 120 -7.91 -23.11 1.62
N ASP A 121 -7.03 -23.42 2.57
CA ASP A 121 -7.36 -24.14 3.81
C ASP A 121 -8.39 -23.38 4.67
N GLN A 122 -8.27 -22.06 4.76
CA GLN A 122 -9.20 -21.21 5.51
C GLN A 122 -10.59 -21.24 4.87
N TYR A 123 -10.68 -21.14 3.54
CA TYR A 123 -11.96 -21.25 2.83
C TYR A 123 -12.57 -22.63 2.97
N LEU A 124 -11.79 -23.71 2.79
CA LEU A 124 -12.28 -25.08 2.94
C LEU A 124 -12.82 -25.35 4.35
N LYS A 125 -12.14 -24.82 5.38
CA LYS A 125 -12.60 -24.93 6.77
C LYS A 125 -13.92 -24.21 7.02
N LEU A 126 -14.15 -23.06 6.39
CA LEU A 126 -15.42 -22.34 6.53
C LEU A 126 -16.55 -23.04 5.76
N LEU A 127 -16.26 -23.48 4.54
CA LEU A 127 -17.21 -24.15 3.66
C LEU A 127 -17.68 -25.49 4.22
N SER A 128 -16.79 -26.26 4.88
CA SER A 128 -17.13 -27.57 5.46
C SER A 128 -18.19 -27.49 6.56
N THR A 129 -18.39 -26.31 7.17
CA THR A 129 -19.42 -26.12 8.18
C THR A 129 -20.84 -25.98 7.60
N GLY A 130 -20.96 -25.56 6.33
CA GLY A 130 -22.24 -25.23 5.71
C GLY A 130 -22.99 -24.03 6.32
N LYS A 131 -22.36 -23.28 7.24
CA LYS A 131 -23.02 -22.20 8.02
C LYS A 131 -22.86 -20.81 7.42
N TYR A 132 -21.82 -20.61 6.61
CA TYR A 132 -21.43 -19.29 6.15
C TYR A 132 -21.74 -19.09 4.67
N ARG A 133 -22.28 -17.91 4.34
CA ARG A 133 -22.36 -17.43 2.96
C ARG A 133 -21.10 -16.63 2.66
N ILE A 134 -20.36 -17.06 1.63
CA ILE A 134 -19.08 -16.48 1.24
C ILE A 134 -19.23 -15.81 -0.12
N LEU A 135 -18.70 -14.59 -0.27
CA LEU A 135 -18.66 -13.85 -1.54
C LEU A 135 -17.21 -13.43 -1.82
N ILE A 136 -16.71 -13.78 -3.00
CA ILE A 136 -15.48 -13.22 -3.58
C ILE A 136 -15.90 -12.43 -4.81
N TYR A 137 -15.58 -11.15 -4.86
CA TYR A 137 -15.90 -10.27 -5.99
C TYR A 137 -14.62 -9.57 -6.48
N ASN A 138 -14.49 -9.42 -7.79
CA ASN A 138 -13.40 -8.70 -8.45
C ASN A 138 -14.02 -7.79 -9.51
N GLY A 139 -13.49 -6.57 -9.63
CA GLY A 139 -13.88 -5.59 -10.64
C GLY A 139 -12.99 -5.63 -11.87
#